data_AF-A0A7R8D2K2-F1
#
_entry.id   AF-A0A7R8D2K2-F1
#
_cell.length_a   1.000
_cell.length_b   1.000
_cell.length_c   1.000
_cell.angle_alpha   90.00
_cell.angle_beta   90.00
_cell.angle_gamma   90.00
#
_symmetry.space_group_name_H-M   'P 1'
#
loop_
_entity.id
_entity.type
_entity.pdbx_description
1 polymer ?
#
loop_
_entity_poly.entity_id
_entity_poly.type
_entity_poly.pdbx_seq_one_letter_code
_entity_poly.pdbx_strand_id
1 'polypeptide(L)'
;MDYRYESKNRSSPHFENVQNQVDEVVTIMRENVNKVIQRDEKLGDLDDRAANLEANSNSFAASSVRLRRKYWWENLKMKLIIGGIFITVIVFIIIVLVFEFNGSNNDHVTNTSSIRPTIDSEVKSRIEEMIGRSSVVVFMKGVPEDPRCGFSNAVVQIFRMHGVPFEGINILDDEDIRQGVKEFSEWPTIPQVYFKSEFIGGCDVLLDMHQTGDIIEELKKIWESRLHFLNQKRINNLLINKNLRRHSFFR
;
A
#
# COMPACT_ATOMS: atom_id res chain seq x y z
N MET A 1 39.89 67.77 -54.46
CA MET A 1 38.90 67.30 -55.45
C MET A 1 39.39 65.95 -55.93
N ASP A 2 38.88 64.90 -55.29
CA ASP A 2 39.36 63.52 -55.41
C ASP A 2 38.92 62.88 -56.72
N TYR A 3 39.89 62.43 -57.53
CA TYR A 3 39.64 61.51 -58.64
C TYR A 3 39.58 60.10 -58.08
N ARG A 4 38.37 59.68 -57.72
CA ARG A 4 38.06 58.32 -57.29
C ARG A 4 38.05 57.39 -58.51
N TYR A 5 38.94 56.40 -58.50
CA TYR A 5 38.96 55.29 -59.47
C TYR A 5 37.65 54.50 -59.39
N GLU A 6 36.90 54.46 -60.50
CA GLU A 6 35.74 53.56 -60.66
C GLU A 6 36.25 52.27 -61.32
N SER A 7 36.45 51.20 -60.54
CA SER A 7 36.85 49.89 -61.08
C SER A 7 35.67 49.22 -61.77
N LYS A 8 35.79 49.02 -63.08
CA LYS A 8 34.79 48.35 -63.93
C LYS A 8 34.79 46.85 -63.63
N ASN A 9 33.94 46.39 -62.71
CA ASN A 9 33.73 44.97 -62.44
C ASN A 9 32.98 44.33 -63.63
N ARG A 10 33.69 43.59 -64.47
CA ARG A 10 33.09 42.78 -65.54
C ARG A 10 32.51 41.52 -64.89
N SER A 11 31.20 41.49 -64.70
CA SER A 11 30.47 40.28 -64.32
C SER A 11 30.59 39.24 -65.44
N SER A 12 31.29 38.15 -65.15
CA SER A 12 31.31 36.94 -65.99
C SER A 12 30.00 36.17 -65.78
N PRO A 13 29.38 35.59 -66.83
CA PRO A 13 28.13 34.81 -66.70
C PRO A 13 28.24 33.61 -65.75
N HIS A 14 29.47 33.15 -65.48
CA HIS A 14 29.73 32.13 -64.46
C HIS A 14 29.51 32.65 -63.03
N PHE A 15 29.78 33.93 -62.77
CA PHE A 15 29.62 34.55 -61.45
C PHE A 15 28.16 34.77 -61.09
N GLU A 16 27.31 34.99 -62.09
CA GLU A 16 25.84 35.13 -61.95
C GLU A 16 25.21 33.80 -61.48
N ASN A 17 25.68 32.67 -62.03
CA ASN A 17 25.25 31.34 -61.57
C ASN A 17 25.75 31.00 -60.17
N VAL A 18 26.95 31.45 -59.80
CA VAL A 18 27.48 31.28 -58.43
C VAL A 18 26.69 32.15 -57.44
N GLN A 19 26.33 33.38 -57.82
CA GLN A 19 25.54 34.28 -56.98
C GLN A 19 24.12 33.73 -56.77
N ASN A 20 23.48 33.23 -57.83
CA ASN A 20 22.16 32.61 -57.76
C ASN A 20 22.16 31.34 -56.90
N GLN A 21 23.23 30.53 -56.94
CA GLN A 21 23.40 29.37 -56.06
C GLN A 21 23.60 29.78 -54.59
N VAL A 22 24.32 30.88 -54.32
CA VAL A 22 24.46 31.40 -52.96
C VAL A 22 23.12 31.93 -52.44
N ASP A 23 22.34 32.62 -53.27
CA ASP A 23 21.00 33.11 -52.91
C ASP A 23 19.99 31.97 -52.70
N GLU A 24 20.10 30.89 -53.49
CA GLU A 24 19.33 29.66 -53.32
C GLU A 24 19.69 28.96 -52.00
N VAL A 25 20.99 28.84 -51.68
CA VAL A 25 21.44 28.23 -50.42
C VAL A 25 21.07 29.11 -49.22
N VAL A 26 21.10 30.44 -49.34
CA VAL A 26 20.60 31.37 -48.30
C VAL A 26 19.09 31.20 -48.10
N THR A 27 18.34 30.96 -49.18
CA THR A 27 16.91 30.66 -49.12
C THR A 27 16.64 29.32 -48.43
N ILE A 28 17.41 28.27 -48.78
CA ILE A 28 17.35 26.95 -48.15
C ILE A 28 17.77 27.02 -46.67
N MET A 29 18.79 27.82 -46.32
CA MET A 29 19.18 28.03 -44.92
C MET A 29 18.13 28.80 -44.14
N ARG A 30 17.49 29.82 -44.73
CA ARG A 30 16.36 30.52 -44.11
C ARG A 30 15.19 29.56 -43.87
N GLU A 31 14.91 28.68 -44.82
CA GLU A 31 13.88 27.65 -44.67
C GLU A 31 14.26 26.59 -43.63
N ASN A 32 15.52 26.17 -43.57
CA ASN A 32 16.05 25.24 -42.57
C ASN A 32 16.07 25.86 -41.16
N VAL A 33 16.41 27.14 -41.04
CA VAL A 33 16.34 27.91 -39.78
C VAL A 33 14.90 28.05 -39.33
N ASN A 34 13.97 28.35 -40.24
CA ASN A 34 12.54 28.39 -39.91
C ASN A 34 11.99 27.01 -39.50
N LYS A 35 12.46 25.92 -40.15
CA LYS A 35 12.17 24.54 -39.75
C LYS A 35 12.81 24.15 -38.42
N VAL A 36 13.97 24.72 -38.07
CA VAL A 36 14.63 24.58 -36.76
C VAL A 36 13.89 25.36 -35.67
N ILE A 37 13.40 26.56 -35.96
CA ILE A 37 12.60 27.39 -35.03
C ILE A 37 11.25 26.72 -34.75
N GLN A 38 10.59 26.13 -35.75
CA GLN A 38 9.39 25.33 -35.55
C GLN A 38 9.64 24.02 -34.79
N ARG A 39 10.87 23.50 -34.87
CA ARG A 39 11.29 22.32 -34.10
C ARG A 39 11.62 22.69 -32.65
N ASP A 40 12.07 23.91 -32.39
CA ASP A 40 12.17 24.50 -31.04
C ASP A 40 10.77 24.73 -30.42
N GLU A 41 9.80 25.22 -31.21
CA GLU A 41 8.43 25.48 -30.76
C GLU A 41 7.63 24.19 -30.49
N LYS A 42 7.87 23.12 -31.28
CA LYS A 42 7.31 21.77 -31.04
C LYS A 42 8.03 20.97 -29.93
N LEU A 43 9.18 21.43 -29.45
CA LEU A 43 9.87 20.82 -28.31
C LEU A 43 9.35 21.35 -26.95
N GLY A 44 8.60 22.46 -26.93
CA GLY A 44 7.91 22.93 -25.72
C GLY A 44 6.81 22.00 -25.19
N ASP A 45 6.07 21.30 -26.06
CA ASP A 45 5.00 20.36 -25.64
C ASP A 45 5.54 19.01 -25.12
N LEU A 46 6.82 18.70 -25.36
CA LEU A 46 7.49 17.53 -24.80
C LEU A 46 8.13 17.84 -23.44
N ASP A 47 8.55 19.10 -23.22
CA ASP A 47 9.04 19.58 -21.93
C ASP A 47 7.89 19.79 -20.93
N ASP A 48 6.71 20.23 -21.38
CA ASP A 48 5.51 20.34 -20.55
C ASP A 48 4.97 18.95 -20.11
N ARG A 49 5.10 17.93 -20.95
CA ARG A 49 4.73 16.54 -20.60
C ARG A 49 5.75 15.90 -19.65
N ALA A 50 7.02 16.27 -19.74
CA ALA A 50 8.06 15.85 -18.80
C ALA A 50 7.93 16.59 -17.45
N ALA A 51 7.67 17.90 -17.46
CA ALA A 51 7.48 18.72 -16.27
C ALA A 51 6.21 18.36 -15.49
N ASN A 52 5.13 17.93 -16.16
CA ASN A 52 3.92 17.45 -15.49
C ASN A 52 4.09 16.01 -14.95
N LEU A 53 5.04 15.24 -15.48
CA LEU A 53 5.48 13.96 -14.90
C LEU A 53 6.47 14.17 -13.75
N GLU A 54 7.31 15.21 -13.83
CA GLU A 54 8.33 15.56 -12.85
C GLU A 54 7.76 16.29 -11.63
N ALA A 55 6.73 17.13 -11.80
CA ALA A 55 5.97 17.72 -10.71
C ALA A 55 5.18 16.66 -9.92
N ASN A 56 4.78 15.56 -10.58
CA ASN A 56 4.23 14.36 -9.92
C ASN A 56 5.32 13.48 -9.28
N SER A 57 6.55 13.41 -9.81
CA SER A 57 7.62 12.64 -9.17
C SER A 57 8.32 13.37 -8.02
N ASN A 58 8.42 14.70 -8.04
CA ASN A 58 9.00 15.51 -6.96
C ASN A 58 8.05 15.70 -5.77
N SER A 59 6.73 15.61 -5.98
CA SER A 59 5.73 15.50 -4.91
C SER A 59 5.66 14.08 -4.30
N PHE A 60 6.24 13.08 -4.96
CA PHE A 60 6.44 11.72 -4.44
C PHE A 60 7.83 11.51 -3.80
N ALA A 61 8.90 12.15 -4.29
CA ALA A 61 10.23 12.12 -3.67
C ALA A 61 10.31 12.95 -2.37
N ALA A 62 9.59 14.09 -2.31
CA ALA A 62 9.52 14.92 -1.10
C ALA A 62 8.62 14.33 0.02
N SER A 63 7.91 13.23 -0.26
CA SER A 63 7.01 12.55 0.67
C SER A 63 7.61 11.28 1.29
N SER A 64 8.62 10.66 0.70
CA SER A 64 9.17 9.37 1.17
C SER A 64 10.24 9.49 2.29
N VAL A 65 10.94 10.63 2.43
CA VAL A 65 11.93 10.85 3.52
C VAL A 65 11.34 11.57 4.74
N ARG A 66 10.10 12.09 4.65
CA ARG A 66 9.37 12.69 5.78
C ARG A 66 8.41 11.73 6.49
N LEU A 67 8.02 10.63 5.87
CA LEU A 67 7.11 9.64 6.47
C LEU A 67 7.84 8.64 7.38
N ARG A 68 9.09 8.24 7.10
CA ARG A 68 9.84 7.32 7.97
C ARG A 68 10.17 7.91 9.35
N ARG A 69 10.28 9.24 9.46
CA ARG A 69 10.46 9.95 10.74
C ARG A 69 9.15 10.07 11.53
N LYS A 70 8.00 10.09 10.86
CA LYS A 70 6.69 10.19 11.50
C LYS A 70 6.28 8.87 12.18
N TYR A 71 6.58 7.73 11.57
CA TYR A 71 6.33 6.41 12.18
C TYR A 71 7.27 6.06 13.34
N TRP A 72 8.42 6.73 13.48
CA TRP A 72 9.26 6.58 14.69
C TRP A 72 8.65 7.34 15.87
N TRP A 73 8.19 8.58 15.66
CA TRP A 73 7.63 9.40 16.74
C TRP A 73 6.17 9.05 17.07
N GLU A 74 5.33 8.64 16.12
CA GLU A 74 3.93 8.27 16.42
C GLU A 74 3.83 6.91 17.12
N ASN A 75 4.66 5.95 16.71
CA ASN A 75 4.77 4.67 17.43
C ASN A 75 5.54 4.81 18.76
N LEU A 76 6.45 5.77 18.90
CA LEU A 76 7.09 6.06 20.19
C LEU A 76 6.15 6.80 21.14
N LYS A 77 5.34 7.73 20.64
CA LYS A 77 4.25 8.36 21.41
C LYS A 77 3.26 7.31 21.90
N MET A 78 2.82 6.40 21.02
CA MET A 78 1.94 5.30 21.42
C MET A 78 2.63 4.32 22.37
N LYS A 79 3.91 3.97 22.17
CA LYS A 79 4.66 3.11 23.11
C LYS A 79 4.88 3.74 24.48
N LEU A 80 5.08 5.06 24.56
CA LEU A 80 5.20 5.79 25.83
C LEU A 80 3.85 5.95 26.54
N ILE A 81 2.76 6.18 25.80
CA ILE A 81 1.40 6.25 26.35
C ILE A 81 0.96 4.87 26.85
N ILE A 82 1.15 3.81 26.06
CA ILE A 82 0.85 2.42 26.45
C ILE A 82 1.72 2.00 27.64
N GLY A 83 3.02 2.32 27.62
CA GLY A 83 3.91 2.06 28.76
C GLY A 83 3.51 2.82 30.02
N GLY A 84 3.11 4.09 29.89
CA GLY A 84 2.58 4.90 30.99
C GLY A 84 1.30 4.32 31.58
N ILE A 85 0.35 3.91 30.73
CA ILE A 85 -0.88 3.22 31.15
C ILE A 85 -0.55 1.88 31.82
N PHE A 86 0.43 1.13 31.29
CA PHE A 86 0.84 -0.13 31.90
C PHE A 86 1.47 0.09 33.29
N ILE A 87 2.28 1.13 33.45
CA ILE A 87 2.85 1.51 34.75
C ILE A 87 1.77 1.99 35.71
N THR A 88 0.80 2.79 35.28
CA THR A 88 -0.31 3.22 36.15
C THR A 88 -1.21 2.06 36.54
N VAL A 89 -1.46 1.10 35.64
CA VAL A 89 -2.20 -0.14 35.94
C VAL A 89 -1.41 -1.02 36.91
N ILE A 90 -0.10 -1.19 36.72
CA ILE A 90 0.75 -1.96 37.65
C ILE A 90 0.77 -1.30 39.03
N VAL A 91 0.93 0.02 39.11
CA VAL A 91 0.89 0.76 40.37
C VAL A 91 -0.50 0.65 41.00
N PHE A 92 -1.57 0.73 40.23
CA PHE A 92 -2.93 0.53 40.72
C PHE A 92 -3.16 -0.89 41.24
N ILE A 93 -2.66 -1.91 40.55
CA ILE A 93 -2.71 -3.31 41.00
C ILE A 93 -1.91 -3.48 42.30
N ILE A 94 -0.74 -2.85 42.43
CA ILE A 94 0.05 -2.87 43.68
C ILE A 94 -0.70 -2.15 44.80
N ILE A 95 -1.33 -1.01 44.52
CA ILE A 95 -2.15 -0.27 45.49
C ILE A 95 -3.36 -1.11 45.93
N VAL A 96 -4.06 -1.73 44.98
CA VAL A 96 -5.21 -2.60 45.22
C VAL A 96 -4.79 -3.83 46.01
N LEU A 97 -3.66 -4.48 45.70
CA LEU A 97 -3.11 -5.57 46.52
C LEU A 97 -2.74 -5.14 47.95
N VAL A 98 -2.22 -3.93 48.12
CA VAL A 98 -1.93 -3.35 49.44
C VAL A 98 -3.22 -2.96 50.20
N PHE A 99 -4.28 -2.63 49.46
CA PHE A 99 -5.60 -2.23 49.98
C PHE A 99 -6.51 -3.43 50.30
N GLU A 100 -6.47 -4.50 49.50
CA GLU A 100 -7.15 -5.79 49.76
C GLU A 100 -6.62 -6.46 51.04
N PHE A 101 -5.36 -6.18 51.43
CA PHE A 101 -4.82 -6.61 52.72
C PHE A 101 -5.35 -5.76 53.90
N ASN A 102 -6.07 -4.66 53.65
CA ASN A 102 -6.51 -3.68 54.65
C ASN A 102 -8.01 -3.32 54.62
N GLY A 103 -8.89 -4.02 53.90
CA GLY A 103 -10.30 -3.60 53.91
C GLY A 103 -11.28 -4.49 53.18
N SER A 104 -12.24 -4.99 53.95
CA SER A 104 -13.34 -5.88 53.57
C SER A 104 -14.48 -5.18 52.80
N ASN A 105 -15.24 -6.02 52.08
CA ASN A 105 -16.67 -5.96 51.73
C ASN A 105 -17.13 -5.30 50.41
N ASN A 106 -17.59 -6.20 49.53
CA ASN A 106 -18.93 -6.33 48.90
C ASN A 106 -19.69 -5.13 48.30
N ASP A 107 -20.35 -5.46 47.17
CA ASP A 107 -21.66 -5.02 46.63
C ASP A 107 -21.54 -4.35 45.25
N HIS A 108 -22.05 -4.93 44.13
CA HIS A 108 -23.44 -5.14 43.64
C HIS A 108 -23.84 -4.14 42.51
N VAL A 109 -24.16 -4.71 41.33
CA VAL A 109 -25.07 -4.34 40.19
C VAL A 109 -25.62 -2.89 40.07
N THR A 110 -25.65 -2.30 38.85
CA THR A 110 -26.87 -1.82 38.11
C THR A 110 -26.63 -0.93 36.87
N ASN A 111 -27.44 -1.19 35.82
CA ASN A 111 -28.16 -0.30 34.88
C ASN A 111 -27.50 0.52 33.73
N THR A 112 -27.91 0.15 32.49
CA THR A 112 -28.60 0.94 31.43
C THR A 112 -28.42 2.46 31.35
N SER A 113 -27.88 2.95 30.21
CA SER A 113 -28.48 3.94 29.27
C SER A 113 -27.44 4.82 28.55
N SER A 114 -27.05 4.46 27.31
CA SER A 114 -26.85 5.39 26.18
C SER A 114 -26.69 4.59 24.89
N ILE A 115 -27.66 4.66 23.96
CA ILE A 115 -27.55 4.03 22.64
C ILE A 115 -26.71 4.96 21.77
N ARG A 116 -25.39 4.77 21.83
CA ARG A 116 -24.55 4.88 20.64
C ARG A 116 -24.59 3.49 19.99
N PRO A 117 -24.55 3.35 18.65
CA PRO A 117 -24.35 2.05 18.05
C PRO A 117 -22.90 1.67 18.34
N THR A 118 -22.65 1.17 19.55
CA THR A 118 -21.50 0.33 19.81
C THR A 118 -21.76 -0.90 18.97
N ILE A 119 -20.88 -1.20 18.01
CA ILE A 119 -20.91 -2.45 17.23
C ILE A 119 -21.39 -3.55 18.16
N ASP A 120 -22.48 -4.21 17.75
CA ASP A 120 -23.00 -5.33 18.51
C ASP A 120 -21.84 -6.29 18.78
N SER A 121 -21.51 -6.49 20.06
CA SER A 121 -20.27 -7.17 20.46
C SER A 121 -20.21 -8.58 19.87
N GLU A 122 -21.37 -9.15 19.55
CA GLU A 122 -21.56 -10.36 18.79
C GLU A 122 -21.04 -10.27 17.34
N VAL A 123 -21.43 -9.23 16.57
CA VAL A 123 -20.96 -9.02 15.19
C VAL A 123 -19.44 -8.86 15.14
N LYS A 124 -18.87 -8.10 16.09
CA LYS A 124 -17.41 -7.96 16.18
C LYS A 124 -16.71 -9.31 16.41
N SER A 125 -17.24 -10.11 17.33
CA SER A 125 -16.69 -11.43 17.63
C SER A 125 -16.77 -12.37 16.42
N ARG A 126 -17.87 -12.31 15.67
CA ARG A 126 -18.05 -13.07 14.41
C ARG A 126 -17.00 -12.66 13.36
N ILE A 127 -16.74 -11.36 13.20
CA ILE A 127 -15.72 -10.85 12.28
C ILE A 127 -14.32 -11.32 12.69
N GLU A 128 -13.98 -11.23 13.97
CA GLU A 128 -12.69 -11.70 14.50
C GLU A 128 -12.50 -13.21 14.26
N GLU A 129 -13.54 -14.01 14.49
CA GLU A 129 -13.51 -15.45 14.22
C GLU A 129 -13.29 -15.72 12.73
N MET A 130 -14.06 -15.06 11.86
CA MET A 130 -13.94 -15.21 10.40
C MET A 130 -12.53 -14.88 9.92
N ILE A 131 -11.93 -13.80 10.41
CA ILE A 131 -10.58 -13.40 10.03
C ILE A 131 -9.54 -14.40 10.58
N GLY A 132 -9.82 -15.04 11.72
CA GLY A 132 -8.94 -16.03 12.34
C GLY A 132 -8.92 -17.41 11.66
N ARG A 133 -9.86 -17.71 10.75
CA ARG A 133 -9.97 -19.03 10.08
C ARG A 133 -8.86 -19.29 9.08
N SER A 134 -8.43 -18.25 8.37
CA SER A 134 -7.40 -18.35 7.34
C SER A 134 -6.31 -17.29 7.54
N SER A 135 -5.12 -17.57 7.03
CA SER A 135 -4.01 -16.60 7.07
C SER A 135 -4.23 -15.40 6.17
N VAL A 136 -5.05 -15.55 5.13
CA VAL A 136 -5.46 -14.49 4.21
C VAL A 136 -6.97 -14.56 4.04
N VAL A 137 -7.65 -13.48 4.42
CA VAL A 137 -9.10 -13.36 4.39
C VAL A 137 -9.47 -12.09 3.63
N VAL A 138 -10.46 -12.18 2.76
CA VAL A 138 -10.95 -11.07 1.95
C VAL A 138 -12.46 -10.94 2.11
N PHE A 139 -12.92 -9.82 2.64
CA PHE A 139 -14.34 -9.47 2.59
C PHE A 139 -14.63 -8.82 1.24
N MET A 140 -15.51 -9.42 0.45
CA MET A 140 -15.76 -9.02 -0.93
C MET A 140 -17.23 -9.14 -1.32
N LYS A 141 -17.59 -8.51 -2.44
CA LYS A 141 -18.92 -8.63 -3.03
C LYS A 141 -18.95 -9.86 -3.93
N GLY A 142 -19.69 -10.89 -3.53
CA GLY A 142 -19.67 -12.21 -4.17
C GLY A 142 -18.59 -13.11 -3.57
N VAL A 143 -18.27 -14.19 -4.28
CA VAL A 143 -17.26 -15.20 -3.87
C VAL A 143 -16.09 -15.19 -4.86
N PRO A 144 -14.92 -15.75 -4.51
CA PRO A 144 -13.76 -15.77 -5.41
C PRO A 144 -14.05 -16.40 -6.79
N GLU A 145 -14.94 -17.40 -6.84
CA GLU A 145 -15.36 -18.08 -8.06
C GLU A 145 -16.28 -17.22 -8.94
N ASP A 146 -17.10 -16.38 -8.30
CA ASP A 146 -18.09 -15.49 -8.93
C ASP A 146 -18.09 -14.09 -8.27
N PRO A 147 -17.09 -13.24 -8.57
CA PRO A 147 -17.00 -11.91 -8.00
C PRO A 147 -18.05 -10.98 -8.63
N ARG A 148 -18.82 -10.29 -7.79
CA ARG A 148 -19.96 -9.44 -8.22
C ARG A 148 -19.63 -7.95 -8.36
N CYS A 149 -18.36 -7.60 -8.27
CA CYS A 149 -17.88 -6.21 -8.37
C CYS A 149 -16.48 -6.17 -8.98
N GLY A 150 -16.20 -5.18 -9.83
CA GLY A 150 -14.89 -5.02 -10.49
C GLY A 150 -13.72 -4.93 -9.52
N PHE A 151 -13.88 -4.18 -8.42
CA PHE A 151 -12.85 -4.09 -7.37
C PHE A 151 -12.62 -5.43 -6.65
N SER A 152 -13.70 -6.18 -6.39
CA SER A 152 -13.59 -7.52 -5.82
C SER A 152 -12.89 -8.49 -6.78
N ASN A 153 -13.19 -8.40 -8.08
CA ASN A 153 -12.52 -9.20 -9.11
C ASN A 153 -11.02 -8.86 -9.22
N ALA A 154 -10.65 -7.58 -9.14
CA ALA A 154 -9.26 -7.15 -9.16
C ALA A 154 -8.45 -7.77 -8.01
N VAL A 155 -8.98 -7.74 -6.77
CA VAL A 155 -8.34 -8.38 -5.61
C VAL A 155 -8.17 -9.89 -5.81
N VAL A 156 -9.20 -10.58 -6.31
CA VAL A 156 -9.13 -12.02 -6.62
C VAL A 156 -8.04 -12.32 -7.64
N GLN A 157 -7.95 -11.51 -8.70
CA GLN A 157 -6.93 -11.68 -9.74
C GLN A 157 -5.50 -11.50 -9.20
N ILE A 158 -5.28 -10.49 -8.35
CA ILE A 158 -3.98 -10.26 -7.72
C ILE A 158 -3.56 -11.49 -6.92
N PHE A 159 -4.43 -12.01 -6.05
CA PHE A 159 -4.10 -13.21 -5.27
C PHE A 159 -3.88 -14.46 -6.13
N ARG A 160 -4.65 -14.62 -7.23
CA ARG A 160 -4.45 -15.70 -8.19
C ARG A 160 -3.10 -15.61 -8.90
N MET A 161 -2.68 -14.41 -9.31
CA MET A 161 -1.37 -14.21 -9.95
C MET A 161 -0.21 -14.55 -9.01
N HIS A 162 -0.34 -14.24 -7.72
CA HIS A 162 0.65 -14.60 -6.69
C HIS A 162 0.54 -16.05 -6.19
N GLY A 163 -0.45 -16.81 -6.66
CA GLY A 163 -0.67 -18.21 -6.26
C GLY A 163 -0.99 -18.38 -4.77
N VAL A 164 -1.60 -17.37 -4.14
CA VAL A 164 -1.88 -17.38 -2.70
C VAL A 164 -3.29 -17.92 -2.45
N PRO A 165 -3.44 -18.96 -1.61
CA PRO A 165 -4.76 -19.37 -1.15
C PRO A 165 -5.31 -18.33 -0.17
N PHE A 166 -6.54 -17.91 -0.39
CA PHE A 166 -7.26 -16.98 0.49
C PHE A 166 -8.70 -17.42 0.67
N GLU A 167 -9.31 -16.97 1.76
CA GLU A 167 -10.74 -17.16 2.03
C GLU A 167 -11.51 -15.91 1.63
N GLY A 168 -12.48 -16.05 0.73
CA GLY A 168 -13.36 -14.96 0.31
C GLY A 168 -14.69 -15.03 1.07
N ILE A 169 -14.98 -14.00 1.87
CA ILE A 169 -16.24 -13.88 2.61
C ILE A 169 -17.18 -12.99 1.81
N ASN A 170 -18.33 -13.54 1.42
CA ASN A 170 -19.35 -12.80 0.70
C ASN A 170 -20.15 -11.91 1.66
N ILE A 171 -19.92 -10.61 1.59
CA ILE A 171 -20.64 -9.61 2.41
C ILE A 171 -22.03 -9.29 1.88
N LEU A 172 -22.45 -9.83 0.73
CA LEU A 172 -23.80 -9.59 0.21
C LEU A 172 -24.86 -10.48 0.88
N ASP A 173 -24.43 -11.54 1.57
CA ASP A 173 -25.34 -12.48 2.23
C ASP A 173 -25.70 -12.04 3.66
N ASP A 174 -24.90 -11.14 4.26
CA ASP A 174 -25.05 -10.67 5.64
C ASP A 174 -24.76 -9.17 5.73
N GLU A 175 -25.82 -8.37 5.92
CA GLU A 175 -25.73 -6.91 6.03
C GLU A 175 -25.08 -6.44 7.34
N ASP A 176 -25.19 -7.24 8.42
CA ASP A 176 -24.55 -6.90 9.70
C ASP A 176 -23.03 -7.03 9.59
N ILE A 177 -22.54 -8.08 8.91
CA ILE A 177 -21.12 -8.23 8.60
C ILE A 177 -20.66 -7.16 7.62
N ARG A 178 -21.47 -6.81 6.62
CA ARG A 178 -21.16 -5.76 5.65
C ARG A 178 -20.95 -4.40 6.30
N GLN A 179 -21.76 -4.05 7.29
CA GLN A 179 -21.63 -2.80 8.00
C GLN A 179 -20.58 -2.89 9.11
N GLY A 180 -20.59 -3.99 9.87
CA GLY A 180 -19.66 -4.27 10.94
C GLY A 180 -18.20 -4.28 10.49
N VAL A 181 -17.89 -4.84 9.31
CA VAL A 181 -16.50 -4.89 8.81
C VAL A 181 -15.94 -3.50 8.49
N LYS A 182 -16.78 -2.57 8.02
CA LYS A 182 -16.36 -1.18 7.75
C LYS A 182 -16.06 -0.43 9.04
N GLU A 183 -16.86 -0.66 10.07
CA GLU A 183 -16.67 -0.04 11.37
C GLU A 183 -15.49 -0.68 12.12
N PHE A 184 -15.31 -2.00 12.00
CA PHE A 184 -14.21 -2.74 12.61
C PHE A 184 -12.84 -2.33 12.06
N SER A 185 -12.72 -2.12 10.74
CA SER A 185 -11.48 -1.67 10.09
C SER A 185 -11.30 -0.16 10.06
N GLU A 186 -12.33 0.60 10.47
CA GLU A 186 -12.41 2.04 10.23
C GLU A 186 -12.23 2.40 8.74
N TRP A 187 -12.69 1.52 7.84
CA TRP A 187 -12.49 1.64 6.39
C TRP A 187 -13.82 1.61 5.61
N PRO A 188 -14.14 2.64 4.81
CA PRO A 188 -15.49 2.79 4.24
C PRO A 188 -15.76 1.90 3.02
N THR A 189 -14.72 1.37 2.36
CA THR A 189 -14.86 0.67 1.08
C THR A 189 -14.69 -0.85 1.20
N ILE A 190 -15.21 -1.57 0.20
CA ILE A 190 -15.13 -3.03 0.02
C ILE A 190 -14.62 -3.24 -1.41
N PRO A 191 -13.73 -4.21 -1.69
CA PRO A 191 -13.24 -5.28 -0.82
C PRO A 191 -12.26 -4.83 0.27
N GLN A 192 -12.16 -5.59 1.37
CA GLN A 192 -11.19 -5.42 2.45
C GLN A 192 -10.36 -6.68 2.65
N VAL A 193 -9.06 -6.51 2.84
CA VAL A 193 -8.07 -7.58 2.88
C VAL A 193 -7.41 -7.64 4.25
N TYR A 194 -7.33 -8.86 4.80
CA TYR A 194 -6.72 -9.15 6.09
C TYR A 194 -5.65 -10.22 5.95
N PHE A 195 -4.49 -9.98 6.56
CA PHE A 195 -3.40 -10.95 6.70
C PHE A 195 -3.19 -11.26 8.18
N LYS A 196 -3.33 -12.53 8.59
CA LYS A 196 -3.19 -12.96 10.00
C LYS A 196 -3.95 -12.07 11.00
N SER A 197 -5.19 -11.73 10.68
CA SER A 197 -6.01 -10.85 11.53
C SER A 197 -5.59 -9.38 11.60
N GLU A 198 -4.61 -8.96 10.80
CA GLU A 198 -4.25 -7.57 10.62
C GLU A 198 -4.92 -7.03 9.34
N PHE A 199 -5.51 -5.84 9.45
CA PHE A 199 -6.09 -5.15 8.30
C PHE A 199 -4.98 -4.55 7.43
N ILE A 200 -4.99 -4.89 6.14
CA ILE A 200 -3.99 -4.41 5.18
C ILE A 200 -4.51 -3.23 4.38
N GLY A 201 -5.77 -3.31 3.93
CA GLY A 201 -6.37 -2.27 3.11
C GLY A 201 -7.48 -2.78 2.19
N GLY A 202 -7.90 -1.89 1.29
CA GLY A 202 -8.86 -2.20 0.23
C GLY A 202 -8.21 -2.57 -1.10
N CYS A 203 -9.00 -2.50 -2.18
CA CYS A 203 -8.54 -2.82 -3.54
C CYS A 203 -7.35 -1.95 -3.99
N ASP A 204 -7.43 -0.63 -3.78
CA ASP A 204 -6.42 0.32 -4.29
C ASP A 204 -5.07 0.12 -3.60
N VAL A 205 -5.08 -0.11 -2.28
CA VAL A 205 -3.88 -0.40 -1.49
C VAL A 205 -3.25 -1.71 -1.96
N LEU A 206 -4.05 -2.75 -2.19
CA LEU A 206 -3.53 -4.03 -2.68
C LEU A 206 -2.95 -3.92 -4.10
N LEU A 207 -3.55 -3.10 -4.96
CA LEU A 207 -3.03 -2.79 -6.29
C LEU A 207 -1.69 -2.07 -6.20
N ASP A 208 -1.56 -1.08 -5.33
CA ASP A 208 -0.30 -0.37 -5.10
C ASP A 208 0.79 -1.33 -4.59
N MET A 209 0.49 -2.11 -3.55
CA MET A 209 1.41 -3.13 -3.02
C MET A 209 1.81 -4.20 -4.06
N HIS A 210 0.92 -4.49 -5.01
CA HIS A 210 1.23 -5.39 -6.12
C HIS A 210 2.21 -4.76 -7.11
N GLN A 211 2.05 -3.46 -7.41
CA GLN A 211 2.92 -2.72 -8.33
C GLN A 211 4.30 -2.45 -7.72
N THR A 212 4.36 -2.11 -6.43
CA THR A 212 5.62 -1.87 -5.72
C THR A 212 6.36 -3.17 -5.39
N GLY A 213 5.64 -4.29 -5.30
CA GLY A 213 6.18 -5.59 -4.89
C GLY A 213 6.11 -5.85 -3.39
N ASP A 214 5.63 -4.89 -2.59
CA ASP A 214 5.51 -5.01 -1.12
C ASP A 214 4.61 -6.17 -0.70
N ILE A 215 3.61 -6.53 -1.53
CA ILE A 215 2.73 -7.67 -1.28
C ILE A 215 3.52 -8.98 -1.14
N ILE A 216 4.62 -9.14 -1.88
CA ILE A 216 5.43 -10.36 -1.85
C ILE A 216 6.13 -10.51 -0.50
N GLU A 217 6.65 -9.40 0.04
CA GLU A 217 7.29 -9.39 1.34
C GLU A 217 6.31 -9.73 2.45
N GLU A 218 5.11 -9.15 2.43
CA GLU A 218 4.06 -9.46 3.40
C GLU A 218 3.60 -10.91 3.33
N LEU A 219 3.34 -11.42 2.11
CA LEU A 219 2.99 -12.82 1.91
C LEU A 219 4.10 -13.76 2.41
N LYS A 220 5.37 -13.43 2.16
CA LYS A 220 6.50 -14.22 2.63
C LYS A 220 6.53 -14.32 4.16
N LYS A 221 6.31 -13.22 4.88
CA LYS A 221 6.20 -13.22 6.36
C LYS A 221 5.08 -14.15 6.83
N ILE A 222 3.98 -14.24 6.07
CA ILE A 222 2.88 -15.16 6.38
C ILE A 222 3.31 -16.61 6.26
N TRP A 223 3.91 -16.97 5.12
CA TRP A 223 4.38 -18.32 4.83
C TRP A 223 5.47 -18.80 5.80
N GLU A 224 6.45 -17.95 6.12
CA GLU A 224 7.54 -18.29 7.03
C GLU A 224 7.04 -18.61 8.44
N SER A 225 6.10 -17.82 8.94
CA SER A 225 5.48 -18.08 10.25
C SER A 225 4.73 -19.42 10.26
N ARG A 226 4.04 -19.74 9.16
CA ARG A 226 3.33 -21.02 9.01
C ARG A 226 4.30 -22.20 8.93
N LEU A 227 5.40 -22.07 8.18
CA LEU A 227 6.43 -23.10 8.07
C LEU A 227 7.10 -23.38 9.41
N HIS A 228 7.44 -22.34 10.18
CA HIS A 228 8.01 -22.50 11.52
C HIS A 228 7.05 -23.28 12.44
N PHE A 229 5.76 -22.90 12.44
CA PHE A 229 4.74 -23.59 13.23
C PHE A 229 4.59 -25.08 12.84
N LEU A 230 4.54 -25.38 11.54
CA LEU A 230 4.42 -26.75 11.05
C LEU A 230 5.65 -27.60 11.40
N ASN A 231 6.86 -27.05 11.29
CA ASN A 231 8.08 -27.74 11.68
C ASN A 231 8.11 -28.01 13.18
N GLN A 232 7.73 -27.05 14.03
CA GLN A 232 7.63 -27.24 15.48
C GLN A 232 6.65 -28.37 15.83
N LYS A 233 5.45 -28.36 15.23
CA LYS A 233 4.42 -29.38 15.47
C LYS A 233 4.88 -30.77 15.02
N ARG A 234 5.58 -30.85 13.89
CA ARG A 234 6.16 -32.09 13.38
C ARG A 234 7.25 -32.63 14.29
N ILE A 235 8.14 -31.79 14.79
CA ILE A 235 9.18 -32.15 15.77
C ILE A 235 8.54 -32.66 17.07
N ASN A 236 7.55 -31.95 17.60
CA ASN A 236 6.85 -32.36 18.82
C ASN A 236 6.16 -33.71 18.66
N ASN A 237 5.47 -33.94 17.53
CA ASN A 237 4.88 -35.25 17.24
C ASN A 237 5.92 -36.37 17.10
N LEU A 238 7.10 -36.09 16.55
CA LEU A 238 8.19 -37.07 16.48
C LEU A 238 8.77 -37.39 17.87
N LEU A 239 8.91 -36.39 18.74
CA LEU A 239 9.37 -36.56 20.12
C LEU A 239 8.37 -37.36 20.96
N ILE A 240 7.07 -37.06 20.85
CA ILE A 240 6.00 -37.80 21.52
C ILE A 240 5.99 -39.27 21.08
N ASN A 241 6.05 -39.53 19.76
CA ASN A 241 6.10 -40.90 19.25
C ASN A 241 7.37 -41.66 19.68
N LYS A 242 8.52 -40.98 19.77
CA LYS A 242 9.74 -41.59 20.32
C LYS A 242 9.59 -41.93 21.81
N ASN A 243 8.93 -41.09 22.60
CA ASN A 243 8.66 -41.38 24.02
C ASN A 243 7.64 -42.51 24.21
N LEU A 244 6.60 -42.59 23.38
CA LEU A 244 5.62 -43.69 23.40
C LEU A 244 6.27 -45.04 23.07
N ARG A 245 7.17 -45.11 22.10
CA ARG A 245 7.91 -46.35 21.77
C ARG A 245 8.89 -46.77 22.87
N ARG A 246 9.47 -45.84 23.63
CA ARG A 246 10.29 -46.20 24.80
C ARG A 246 9.44 -46.80 25.91
N HIS A 247 8.23 -46.29 26.13
CA HIS A 247 7.35 -46.82 27.17
C HIS A 247 6.75 -48.19 26.84
N SER A 248 6.54 -48.53 25.56
CA SER A 248 6.11 -49.88 25.14
C SER A 248 7.22 -50.92 25.17
N PHE A 249 8.49 -50.52 25.34
CA PHE A 249 9.64 -51.43 25.43
C PHE A 249 9.99 -51.82 26.87
N PHE A 250 9.38 -51.15 27.86
CA PHE A 250 9.60 -51.37 29.30
C PHE A 250 8.40 -52.05 30.00
N ARG A 251 7.54 -52.73 29.25
CA ARG A 251 6.38 -53.46 29.79
C ARG A 251 6.35 -54.90 29.31
#